data_AF-H9VWA8-F1
#
_entry.id   AF-H9VWA8-F1
#
_cell.length_a   1.000
_cell.length_b   1.000
_cell.length_c   1.000
_cell.angle_alpha   90.00
_cell.angle_beta   90.00
_cell.angle_gamma   90.00
#
_symmetry.space_group_name_H-M   'P 1'
#
loop_
_entity.id
_entity.type
_entity.pdbx_description
1 polymer ?
#
loop_
_entity_poly.entity_id
_entity_poly.type
_entity_poly.pdbx_seq_one_letter_code
_entity_poly.pdbx_strand_id
1 'polypeptide(L)' 'PLLDMVNNPAKYGFEDTRKACCGTGLVEVSYICNKRNPFTCSDASKYIFWDAVHLTEKAYAIMAEVVLRKTIPVLL' A
#
# COMPACT_ATOMS: atom_id res chain seq x y z
N PRO A 1 7.47 5.83 8.15
CA PRO A 1 7.32 4.38 7.87
C PRO A 1 7.27 4.05 6.37
N LEU A 2 6.58 4.85 5.56
CA LEU A 2 6.39 4.58 4.13
C LEU A 2 7.68 4.30 3.36
N LEU A 3 8.71 5.15 3.51
CA LEU A 3 10.00 4.94 2.83
C LEU A 3 10.68 3.62 3.24
N ASP A 4 10.55 3.22 4.51
CA ASP A 4 11.09 1.92 4.97
C ASP A 4 10.28 0.74 4.41
N MET A 5 8.95 0.90 4.27
CA MET A 5 8.12 -0.12 3.60
C MET A 5 8.53 -0.29 2.14
N VAL A 6 8.81 0.80 1.42
CA VAL A 6 9.23 0.77 0.02
C VAL A 6 10.62 0.13 -0.15
N ASN A 7 11.56 0.48 0.73
CA ASN A 7 12.95 -0.01 0.63
C ASN A 7 13.13 -1.42 1.22
N ASN A 8 12.30 -1.80 2.21
CA ASN A 8 12.38 -3.08 2.92
C ASN A 8 11.00 -3.79 2.98
N PRO A 9 10.34 -4.07 1.84
CA PRO A 9 8.96 -4.55 1.81
C PRO A 9 8.73 -5.87 2.52
N ALA A 10 9.69 -6.79 2.43
CA ALA A 10 9.61 -8.11 3.07
C ALA A 10 9.48 -8.03 4.60
N LYS A 11 10.06 -7.01 5.25
CA LYS A 11 9.93 -6.75 6.69
C LYS A 11 8.47 -6.51 7.11
N TYR A 12 7.65 -6.04 6.17
CA TYR A 12 6.23 -5.74 6.37
C TYR A 12 5.33 -6.76 5.65
N GLY A 13 5.91 -7.81 5.07
CA GLY A 13 5.19 -8.82 4.28
C GLY A 13 4.59 -8.28 2.99
N PHE A 14 5.17 -7.24 2.39
CA PHE A 14 4.85 -6.81 1.03
C PHE A 14 5.78 -7.50 0.02
N GLU A 15 5.28 -7.73 -1.19
CA GLU A 15 5.98 -8.38 -2.30
C GLU A 15 6.30 -7.37 -3.41
N ASP A 16 5.41 -6.40 -3.68
CA ASP A 16 5.59 -5.40 -4.72
C ASP A 16 5.42 -3.97 -4.20
N THR A 17 6.38 -3.12 -4.55
CA THR A 17 6.46 -1.71 -4.15
C THR A 17 6.41 -0.75 -5.33
N ARG A 18 6.44 -1.27 -6.56
CA ARG A 18 6.54 -0.48 -7.80
C ARG A 18 5.27 -0.56 -8.63
N LYS A 19 4.53 -1.65 -8.54
CA LYS A 19 3.22 -1.83 -9.16
C LYS A 19 2.11 -1.65 -8.12
N ALA A 20 0.97 -1.08 -8.52
CA ALA A 20 -0.21 -1.04 -7.68
C ALA A 20 -1.05 -2.32 -7.81
N CYS A 21 -1.84 -2.62 -6.79
CA CYS A 21 -2.76 -3.76 -6.85
C CYS A 21 -3.79 -3.57 -7.99
N CYS A 22 -4.33 -2.37 -8.17
CA CYS A 22 -5.18 -2.01 -9.30
C CYS A 22 -4.33 -1.31 -10.36
N GLY A 23 -3.81 -2.09 -11.30
CA GLY A 23 -2.90 -1.56 -12.30
C GLY A 23 -2.22 -2.62 -13.15
N THR A 24 -1.51 -2.14 -14.15
CA THR A 24 -0.78 -3.00 -15.11
C THR A 24 0.72 -3.01 -14.88
N GLY A 25 1.23 -2.05 -14.12
CA GLY A 25 2.63 -1.64 -14.01
C GLY A 25 2.97 -0.43 -14.89
N LEU A 26 2.11 -0.06 -15.84
CA LEU A 26 2.28 1.07 -16.76
C LEU A 26 1.14 2.08 -16.65
N VAL A 27 -0.07 1.58 -16.40
CA VAL A 27 -1.28 2.36 -16.21
C VAL A 27 -1.85 2.01 -14.85
N GLU A 28 -1.65 2.93 -13.91
CA GLU A 28 -2.01 2.79 -12.49
C GLU A 28 -3.14 3.74 -12.08
N VAL A 29 -3.63 4.58 -13.00
CA VAL A 29 -4.77 5.50 -12.82
C VAL A 29 -5.48 5.64 -14.17
N SER A 30 -6.64 5.00 -14.33
CA SER A 30 -7.54 5.19 -15.48
C SER A 30 -8.83 4.36 -15.39
N TYR A 31 -8.76 3.20 -14.73
CA TYR A 31 -9.86 2.24 -14.66
C TYR A 31 -10.55 2.31 -13.29
N ILE A 32 -11.82 1.91 -13.21
CA ILE A 32 -12.49 1.76 -11.92
C ILE A 32 -11.85 0.57 -11.20
N CYS A 33 -11.21 0.83 -10.06
CA CYS A 33 -10.61 -0.18 -9.21
C CYS A 33 -11.68 -0.88 -8.38
N ASN A 34 -11.95 -2.13 -8.70
CA ASN A 34 -12.86 -2.99 -7.94
C ASN A 34 -12.57 -4.46 -8.27
N LYS A 35 -13.19 -5.39 -7.52
CA LYS A 35 -12.98 -6.84 -7.67
C LYS A 35 -13.34 -7.43 -9.03
N ARG A 36 -14.11 -6.72 -9.87
CA ARG A 36 -14.49 -7.16 -11.22
C ARG A 36 -13.53 -6.67 -12.31
N ASN A 37 -12.60 -5.78 -11.97
CA ASN A 37 -11.61 -5.29 -12.91
C ASN A 37 -10.49 -6.33 -13.07
N PRO A 38 -10.19 -6.81 -14.29
CA PRO A 38 -9.17 -7.84 -14.54
C PRO A 38 -7.75 -7.39 -14.16
N PHE A 39 -7.53 -6.09 -14.00
CA PHE A 39 -6.25 -5.51 -13.59
C PHE A 39 -6.15 -5.27 -12.08
N THR A 40 -7.17 -5.66 -11.31
CA THR A 40 -7.09 -5.65 -9.84
C THR A 40 -6.53 -6.98 -9.35
N CYS A 41 -5.50 -6.91 -8.50
CA CYS A 41 -4.82 -8.06 -7.93
C CYS A 41 -5.76 -8.88 -7.03
N SER A 42 -5.46 -10.17 -6.85
CA SER A 42 -6.25 -11.06 -6.00
C SER A 42 -6.03 -10.83 -4.50
N ASP A 43 -4.87 -10.28 -4.12
CA ASP A 43 -4.47 -10.06 -2.74
C ASP A 43 -3.76 -8.71 -2.58
N ALA A 44 -4.52 -7.70 -2.14
CA ALA A 44 -4.00 -6.36 -1.92
C ALA A 44 -3.01 -6.27 -0.75
N SER A 45 -2.96 -7.27 0.15
CA SER A 45 -2.07 -7.25 1.32
C SER A 45 -0.59 -7.44 0.95
N LYS A 46 -0.33 -7.87 -0.29
CA LYS A 46 1.02 -8.03 -0.87
C LYS A 46 1.56 -6.75 -1.51
N TYR A 47 0.73 -5.73 -1.70
CA TYR A 47 1.09 -4.49 -2.38
C TYR A 47 1.09 -3.32 -1.40
N ILE A 48 2.03 -2.38 -1.57
CA ILE A 48 2.01 -1.12 -0.84
C ILE A 48 0.93 -0.19 -1.40
N PHE A 49 0.82 -0.12 -2.72
CA PHE A 49 -0.06 0.79 -3.44
C PHE A 49 -1.34 0.07 -3.90
N TRP A 50 -2.49 0.70 -3.65
CA TRP A 50 -3.78 0.26 -4.18
C TRP A 50 -3.94 0.70 -5.64
N ASP A 51 -3.66 1.97 -5.92
CA ASP A 51 -3.58 2.58 -7.26
C ASP A 51 -2.33 3.48 -7.35
N ALA A 52 -2.21 4.33 -8.37
CA ALA A 52 -1.04 5.21 -8.57
C ALA A 52 -0.68 6.12 -7.38
N VAL A 53 -1.63 6.42 -6.47
CA VAL A 53 -1.45 7.43 -5.42
C VAL A 53 -1.89 6.99 -4.03
N HIS A 54 -2.83 6.06 -3.92
CA HIS A 54 -3.36 5.58 -2.65
C HIS A 54 -2.64 4.30 -2.18
N LEU A 55 -2.47 4.18 -0.86
CA LEU A 55 -1.93 2.96 -0.26
C LEU A 55 -3.01 1.90 -0.06
N THR A 56 -2.60 0.64 0.08
CA THR A 56 -3.50 -0.44 0.48
C THR A 56 -3.88 -0.32 1.95
N GLU A 57 -4.97 -1.00 2.35
CA GLU A 57 -5.44 -1.02 3.74
C GLU A 57 -4.34 -1.45 4.71
N LYS A 58 -3.57 -2.50 4.37
CA LYS A 58 -2.45 -2.98 5.18
C LYS A 58 -1.35 -1.92 5.36
N ALA A 59 -0.99 -1.23 4.27
CA ALA A 59 0.00 -0.16 4.33
C ALA A 59 -0.49 1.02 5.19
N TYR A 60 -1.76 1.41 5.08
CA TYR A 60 -2.35 2.40 5.98
C TYR A 60 -2.40 1.95 7.44
N ALA A 61 -2.73 0.68 7.70
CA ALA A 61 -2.75 0.14 9.07
C ALA A 61 -1.37 0.23 9.74
N ILE A 62 -0.29 -0.13 9.04
CA ILE A 62 1.08 0.01 9.54
C ILE A 62 1.43 1.48 9.79
N MET A 63 1.05 2.38 8.88
CA MET A 63 1.28 3.83 9.05
C MET A 63 0.56 4.36 10.28
N ALA A 64 -0.71 4.00 10.47
CA ALA A 64 -1.51 4.39 11.62
C ALA A 64 -0.91 3.86 12.93
N GLU A 65 -0.50 2.59 12.97
CA GLU A 65 0.15 2.00 14.15
C GLU A 65 1.41 2.77 14.56
N VAL A 66 2.24 3.17 13.60
CA VAL A 66 3.43 3.98 13.90
C VAL A 66 3.05 5.35 14.45
N VAL A 67 2.05 6.02 13.89
CA VAL A 67 1.58 7.32 14.40
C VAL A 67 1.07 7.16 15.84
N LEU A 68 0.22 6.17 16.10
CA LEU A 68 -0.34 5.88 17.42
C LEU A 68 0.75 5.59 18.46
N ARG A 69 1.79 4.83 18.09
CA ARG A 69 2.83 4.38 19.04
C ARG A 69 3.98 5.35 19.21
N LYS A 70 4.34 6.12 18.19
CA LYS A 70 5.56 6.95 18.19
C LYS A 70 5.27 8.45 18.17
N THR A 71 4.19 8.87 17.54
CA THR A 71 3.90 10.28 17.34
C THR A 71 2.97 10.81 18.42
N ILE A 72 1.84 10.13 18.66
CA ILE A 72 0.84 10.57 19.65
C ILE A 72 1.43 10.74 21.06
N PRO A 73 2.25 9.81 21.60
CA PRO A 73 2.79 9.96 22.95
C PRO A 73 3.76 11.12 23.15
N VAL A 74 4.20 11.77 22.06
CA VAL A 74 5.09 12.94 22.09
C VAL A 74 4.30 14.24 21.86
N LEU A 75 3.08 14.14 21.33
CA LEU A 75 2.18 15.27 21.08
C LEU A 75 1.21 15.54 22.23
N LEU A 76 1.01 14.57 23.12
CA LEU A 76 0.20 14.65 24.34
C LEU A 76 1.13 14.63 25.57
#